data_AF-A0A257RCU6-F1
#
_entry.id   AF-A0A257RCU6-F1
#
_cell.length_a   1.000
_cell.length_b   1.000
_cell.length_c   1.000
_cell.angle_alpha   90.00
_cell.angle_beta   90.00
_cell.angle_gamma   90.00
#
_symmetry.space_group_name_H-M   'P 1'
#
loop_
_entity.id
_entity.type
_entity.pdbx_description
1 polymer ?
#
loop_
_entity_poly.entity_id
_entity_poly.type
_entity_poly.pdbx_seq_one_letter_code
_entity_poly.pdbx_strand_id
1 'polypeptide(L)'
;MSTHVPPATPSPRPGDEVGASLVLAVVFLFVVSLVLVGLVRWAGSDITNSSHFVLAQSVTSEANSGTNLAVQYVRYNFIDASLDGATPAPCWDPPGTPSVTDLNDPNGTHAVASWCMTRWYPNASPSVPGDSLRIVTISTCPTAETASACASQPLLQAIVSIDDGSGACYPVANASSTPNTCGQSLTIAHWQFGPTPPSVTSVATGAFTCASGTPVLVGGTDLSLATHVDFVVSSTANTADPVMAPAASQTVVSETTIQACAPSSLASYSLYVIVSTPMGTSSIGPWSLWSGG
;
A
#
# COMPACT_ATOMS: atom_id res chain seq x y z
N MET A 1 -64.54 43.08 86.51
CA MET A 1 -64.51 43.24 85.04
C MET A 1 -63.04 43.39 84.65
N SER A 2 -62.47 42.33 84.09
CA SER A 2 -61.04 42.22 83.77
C SER A 2 -60.85 42.62 82.31
N THR A 3 -60.07 43.67 82.06
CA THR A 3 -59.76 44.17 80.71
C THR A 3 -58.57 43.39 80.14
N HIS A 4 -58.86 42.57 79.13
CA HIS A 4 -57.92 41.81 78.33
C HIS A 4 -57.15 42.75 77.39
N VAL A 5 -55.82 42.84 77.54
CA VAL A 5 -54.94 43.51 76.58
C VAL A 5 -54.65 42.53 75.43
N PRO A 6 -54.83 42.91 74.15
CA PRO A 6 -54.49 42.07 73.00
C PRO A 6 -52.98 42.10 72.71
N PRO A 7 -52.40 41.00 72.20
CA PRO A 7 -50.98 40.92 71.89
C PRO A 7 -50.61 41.72 70.63
N ALA A 8 -49.42 42.32 70.65
CA ALA A 8 -48.85 43.07 69.55
C ALA A 8 -48.64 42.18 68.31
N THR A 9 -49.11 42.63 67.17
CA THR A 9 -48.89 42.01 65.86
C THR A 9 -47.40 42.12 65.46
N PRO A 10 -46.76 41.02 65.03
CA PRO A 10 -45.37 41.07 64.58
C PRO A 10 -45.28 41.82 63.26
N SER A 11 -44.35 42.78 63.19
CA SER A 11 -44.00 43.51 61.96
C SER A 11 -43.57 42.52 60.87
N PRO A 12 -44.09 42.62 59.64
CA PRO A 12 -43.55 41.88 58.51
C PRO A 12 -42.09 42.32 58.32
N ARG A 13 -41.15 41.37 58.29
CA ARG A 13 -39.77 41.66 57.89
C ARG A 13 -39.72 41.66 56.35
N PRO A 14 -39.52 42.81 55.69
CA PRO A 14 -39.38 42.86 54.25
C PRO A 14 -37.88 42.65 53.94
N GLY A 15 -37.46 41.40 53.77
CA GLY A 15 -36.04 41.11 53.55
C GLY A 15 -35.71 39.73 52.96
N ASP A 16 -36.55 38.72 53.17
CA ASP A 16 -36.19 37.33 52.81
C ASP A 16 -36.48 36.96 51.35
N GLU A 17 -37.39 37.65 50.66
CA GLU A 17 -37.77 37.36 49.27
C GLU A 17 -36.71 37.81 48.24
N VAL A 18 -36.04 38.95 48.51
CA VAL A 18 -35.05 39.53 47.60
C VAL A 18 -33.74 38.72 47.64
N GLY A 19 -33.34 38.23 48.80
CA GLY A 19 -32.16 37.36 48.95
C GLY A 19 -32.33 36.00 48.26
N ALA A 20 -33.51 35.39 48.38
CA ALA A 20 -33.80 34.10 47.76
C ALA A 20 -33.78 34.17 46.22
N SER A 21 -34.30 35.25 45.63
CA SER A 21 -34.29 35.44 44.16
C SER A 21 -32.88 35.61 43.58
N LEU A 22 -31.99 36.31 44.30
CA LEU A 22 -30.60 36.51 43.88
C LEU A 22 -29.79 35.19 43.93
N VAL A 23 -30.00 34.38 44.96
CA VAL A 23 -29.37 33.05 45.07
C VAL A 23 -29.88 32.11 43.96
N LEU A 24 -31.19 32.10 43.70
CA LEU A 24 -31.77 31.31 42.61
C LEU A 24 -31.19 31.70 41.24
N ALA A 25 -31.03 33.00 40.99
CA ALA A 25 -30.46 33.51 39.76
C ALA A 25 -28.99 33.09 39.56
N VAL A 26 -28.17 33.13 40.62
CA VAL A 26 -26.76 32.70 40.56
C VAL A 26 -26.65 31.20 40.31
N VAL A 27 -27.47 30.38 40.99
CA VAL A 27 -27.50 28.93 40.78
C VAL A 27 -27.93 28.60 39.35
N PHE A 28 -28.95 29.29 38.83
CA PHE A 28 -29.40 29.11 37.45
C PHE A 28 -28.29 29.46 36.44
N LEU A 29 -27.60 30.59 36.61
CA LEU A 29 -26.48 30.98 35.76
C LEU A 29 -25.32 29.98 35.80
N PHE A 30 -25.04 29.41 36.98
CA PHE A 30 -24.00 28.39 37.13
C PHE A 30 -24.36 27.10 36.38
N VAL A 31 -25.59 26.62 36.53
CA VAL A 31 -26.08 25.41 35.82
C VAL A 31 -26.04 25.62 34.30
N VAL A 32 -26.52 26.76 33.81
CA VAL A 32 -26.47 27.10 32.38
C VAL A 32 -25.03 27.15 31.88
N SER A 33 -24.10 27.72 32.65
CA SER A 33 -22.68 27.78 32.29
C SER A 33 -22.05 26.39 32.18
N LEU A 34 -22.36 25.49 33.12
CA LEU A 34 -21.89 24.10 33.06
C LEU A 34 -22.44 23.35 31.84
N VAL A 35 -23.72 23.55 31.52
CA VAL A 35 -24.35 22.96 30.33
C VAL A 35 -23.69 23.46 29.05
N LEU A 36 -23.45 24.78 28.92
CA LEU A 36 -22.76 25.36 27.75
C LEU A 36 -21.33 24.84 27.59
N VAL A 37 -20.56 24.73 28.67
CA VAL A 37 -19.19 24.17 28.63
C VAL A 37 -19.22 22.70 28.20
N GLY A 38 -20.20 21.92 28.68
CA GLY A 38 -20.41 20.53 28.26
C GLY A 38 -20.70 20.42 26.76
N LEU A 39 -21.63 21.23 26.25
CA LEU A 39 -22.00 21.29 24.83
C LEU A 39 -20.83 21.69 23.93
N VAL A 40 -20.03 22.69 24.32
CA VAL A 40 -18.86 23.14 23.54
C VAL A 40 -17.78 22.06 23.46
N ARG A 41 -17.53 21.34 24.56
CA ARG A 41 -16.54 20.23 24.55
C ARG A 41 -16.99 19.08 23.68
N TRP A 42 -18.27 18.72 23.76
CA TRP A 42 -18.85 17.67 22.92
C TRP A 42 -18.81 18.05 21.43
N ALA A 43 -19.29 19.25 21.09
CA ALA A 43 -19.24 19.76 19.73
C ALA A 43 -17.81 19.88 19.19
N GLY A 44 -16.83 20.31 20.00
CA GLY A 44 -15.42 20.37 19.61
C GLY A 44 -14.81 18.99 19.34
N SER A 45 -15.16 17.99 20.17
CA SER A 45 -14.76 16.59 19.95
C SER A 45 -15.35 16.06 18.64
N ASP A 46 -16.63 16.34 18.37
CA ASP A 46 -17.31 15.87 17.16
C ASP A 46 -16.79 16.54 15.89
N ILE A 47 -16.46 17.84 15.94
CA ILE A 47 -15.83 18.55 14.82
C ILE A 47 -14.44 17.95 14.53
N THR A 48 -13.66 17.68 15.57
CA THR A 48 -12.31 17.09 15.42
C THR A 48 -12.41 15.70 14.79
N ASN A 49 -13.29 14.85 15.30
CA ASN A 49 -13.51 13.50 14.75
C ASN A 49 -14.01 13.53 13.31
N SER A 50 -14.95 14.44 13.00
CA SER A 50 -15.46 14.61 11.63
C SER A 50 -14.36 15.06 10.67
N SER A 51 -13.47 15.97 11.11
CA SER A 51 -12.35 16.42 10.28
C SER A 51 -11.37 15.27 9.98
N HIS A 52 -11.03 14.44 10.97
CA HIS A 52 -10.16 13.27 10.76
C HIS A 52 -10.79 12.24 9.81
N PHE A 53 -12.10 12.02 9.92
CA PHE A 53 -12.82 11.11 9.02
C PHE A 53 -12.79 11.60 7.57
N VAL A 54 -13.08 12.88 7.34
CA VAL A 54 -13.05 13.48 5.99
C VAL A 54 -11.64 13.39 5.39
N LEU A 55 -10.60 13.67 6.18
CA LEU A 55 -9.21 13.53 5.74
C LEU A 55 -8.86 12.09 5.38
N ALA A 56 -9.23 11.12 6.22
CA ALA A 56 -8.99 9.70 5.94
C ALA A 56 -9.71 9.23 4.66
N GLN A 57 -10.95 9.70 4.45
CA GLN A 57 -11.72 9.37 3.25
C GLN A 57 -11.11 10.00 1.99
N SER A 58 -10.65 11.24 2.08
CA SER A 58 -9.97 11.93 0.97
C SER A 58 -8.71 11.16 0.54
N VAL A 59 -7.82 10.85 1.49
CA VAL A 59 -6.59 10.09 1.22
C VAL A 59 -6.88 8.70 0.63
N THR A 60 -7.92 8.03 1.13
CA THR A 60 -8.37 6.73 0.60
C THR A 60 -8.89 6.85 -0.84
N SER A 61 -9.65 7.90 -1.13
CA SER A 61 -10.18 8.17 -2.48
C SER A 61 -9.06 8.48 -3.47
N GLU A 62 -8.10 9.32 -3.08
CA GLU A 62 -6.92 9.67 -3.87
C GLU A 62 -6.09 8.43 -4.19
N ALA A 63 -5.75 7.64 -3.16
CA ALA A 63 -4.99 6.41 -3.33
C ALA A 63 -5.69 5.45 -4.30
N ASN A 64 -7.00 5.25 -4.16
CA ASN A 64 -7.77 4.42 -5.09
C ASN A 64 -7.78 4.99 -6.52
N SER A 65 -7.94 6.30 -6.67
CA SER A 65 -7.94 6.96 -7.98
C SER A 65 -6.59 6.82 -8.68
N GLY A 66 -5.49 7.14 -7.98
CA GLY A 66 -4.13 6.99 -8.49
C GLY A 66 -3.79 5.54 -8.86
N THR A 67 -4.16 4.59 -7.99
CA THR A 67 -3.93 3.16 -8.27
C THR A 67 -4.78 2.68 -9.44
N ASN A 68 -6.05 3.09 -9.57
CA ASN A 68 -6.88 2.72 -10.72
C ASN A 68 -6.31 3.30 -12.02
N LEU A 69 -5.86 4.55 -12.02
CA LEU A 69 -5.20 5.16 -13.17
C LEU A 69 -3.94 4.40 -13.55
N ALA A 70 -3.09 4.07 -12.57
CA ALA A 70 -1.90 3.25 -12.78
C ALA A 70 -2.25 1.90 -13.42
N VAL A 71 -3.24 1.19 -12.88
CA VAL A 71 -3.72 -0.10 -13.44
C VAL A 71 -4.13 0.04 -14.89
N GLN A 72 -4.93 1.05 -15.24
CA GLN A 72 -5.36 1.26 -16.62
C GLN A 72 -4.17 1.61 -17.53
N TYR A 73 -3.22 2.40 -17.04
CA TYR A 73 -2.05 2.78 -17.81
C TYR A 73 -1.15 1.57 -18.10
N VAL A 74 -0.74 0.82 -17.07
CA VAL A 74 0.17 -0.33 -17.21
C VAL A 74 -0.44 -1.49 -17.98
N ARG A 75 -1.79 -1.57 -18.01
CA ARG A 75 -2.49 -2.53 -18.86
C ARG A 75 -2.09 -2.35 -20.33
N TYR A 76 -2.11 -1.13 -20.82
CA TYR A 76 -1.90 -0.83 -22.24
C TYR A 76 -0.50 -0.33 -22.59
N ASN A 77 0.30 0.06 -21.60
CA ASN A 77 1.64 0.58 -21.79
C ASN A 77 2.64 -0.28 -21.00
N PHE A 78 3.73 -0.65 -21.66
CA PHE A 78 4.82 -1.39 -21.03
C PHE A 78 5.82 -0.39 -20.44
N ILE A 79 6.16 -0.53 -19.15
CA ILE A 79 7.11 0.35 -18.47
C ILE A 79 8.41 -0.41 -18.24
N ASP A 80 9.35 -0.23 -19.17
CA ASP A 80 10.68 -0.85 -19.15
C ASP A 80 11.49 -0.47 -17.89
N ALA A 81 11.38 0.77 -17.42
CA ALA A 81 12.07 1.28 -16.25
C ALA A 81 11.69 0.54 -14.95
N SER A 82 10.58 -0.20 -14.95
CA SER A 82 10.06 -0.95 -13.79
C SER A 82 10.36 -2.45 -13.83
N LEU A 83 11.08 -2.92 -14.85
CA LEU A 83 11.14 -4.32 -15.24
C LEU A 83 12.14 -5.16 -14.43
N ASP A 84 11.69 -6.33 -13.97
CA ASP A 84 12.49 -7.48 -13.52
C ASP A 84 13.71 -7.16 -12.65
N GLY A 85 13.42 -6.76 -11.41
CA GLY A 85 14.44 -6.43 -10.42
C GLY A 85 14.87 -4.96 -10.42
N ALA A 86 14.28 -4.14 -11.30
CA ALA A 86 14.43 -2.69 -11.25
C ALA A 86 13.94 -2.12 -9.93
N THR A 87 14.52 -0.99 -9.53
CA THR A 87 13.88 -0.13 -8.54
C THR A 87 12.50 0.27 -9.05
N PRO A 88 11.47 0.34 -8.18
CA PRO A 88 10.15 0.81 -8.60
C PRO A 88 10.25 2.14 -9.34
N ALA A 89 9.54 2.25 -10.46
CA ALA A 89 9.54 3.41 -11.34
C ALA A 89 8.14 4.05 -11.39
N PRO A 90 7.99 5.30 -11.84
CA PRO A 90 6.66 5.89 -12.02
C PRO A 90 5.76 5.01 -12.90
N CYS A 91 4.50 4.86 -12.51
CA CYS A 91 3.51 4.05 -13.23
C CYS A 91 3.03 4.64 -14.56
N TRP A 92 3.48 5.83 -14.95
CA TRP A 92 3.25 6.43 -16.26
C TRP A 92 4.31 7.48 -16.61
N ASP A 93 4.53 7.66 -17.91
CA ASP A 93 5.50 8.57 -18.53
C ASP A 93 5.16 10.06 -18.31
N PRO A 94 6.14 10.98 -18.17
CA PRO A 94 7.58 10.76 -18.37
C PRO A 94 8.35 10.14 -17.21
N PRO A 95 9.34 9.27 -17.52
CA PRO A 95 10.25 8.73 -16.51
C PRO A 95 11.02 9.88 -15.85
N GLY A 96 11.04 9.91 -14.52
CA GLY A 96 11.75 10.91 -13.72
C GLY A 96 10.88 11.82 -12.86
N THR A 97 9.55 11.81 -13.05
CA THR A 97 8.59 12.44 -12.13
C THR A 97 7.67 11.37 -11.53
N PRO A 98 7.31 11.45 -10.24
CA PRO A 98 6.33 10.54 -9.67
C PRO A 98 5.03 10.63 -10.47
N SER A 99 4.37 9.50 -10.62
CA SER A 99 3.05 9.41 -11.25
C SER A 99 2.01 9.95 -10.27
N VAL A 100 1.87 11.28 -10.25
CA VAL A 100 1.05 12.01 -9.28
C VAL A 100 -0.40 12.10 -9.74
N THR A 101 -1.31 11.76 -8.82
CA THR A 101 -2.74 12.06 -8.92
C THR A 101 -3.15 12.98 -7.77
N ASP A 102 -3.97 13.96 -8.11
CA ASP A 102 -4.58 14.93 -7.18
C ASP A 102 -6.00 15.23 -7.69
N LEU A 103 -7.05 14.94 -6.91
CA LEU A 103 -8.45 15.22 -7.27
C LEU A 103 -8.85 16.67 -6.99
N ASN A 104 -7.93 17.62 -7.20
CA ASN A 104 -8.09 19.06 -7.00
C ASN A 104 -8.17 19.46 -5.51
N ASP A 105 -7.25 18.97 -4.69
CA ASP A 105 -6.95 19.62 -3.42
C ASP A 105 -6.26 20.97 -3.73
N PRO A 106 -6.87 22.13 -3.39
CA PRO A 106 -6.29 23.44 -3.67
C PRO A 106 -4.92 23.67 -3.02
N ASN A 107 -4.52 22.85 -2.05
CA ASN A 107 -3.22 22.91 -1.41
C ASN A 107 -2.29 21.72 -1.77
N GLY A 108 -2.74 20.77 -2.59
CA GLY A 108 -1.98 19.56 -2.95
C GLY A 108 -1.59 18.67 -1.76
N THR A 109 -2.23 18.87 -0.60
CA THR A 109 -1.90 18.21 0.68
C THR A 109 -2.22 16.72 0.69
N HIS A 110 -3.06 16.25 -0.22
CA HIS A 110 -3.48 14.85 -0.32
C HIS A 110 -3.09 14.17 -1.64
N ALA A 111 -2.22 14.81 -2.43
CA ALA A 111 -1.72 14.20 -3.65
C ALA A 111 -0.99 12.89 -3.36
N VAL A 112 -1.21 11.90 -4.21
CA VAL A 112 -0.57 10.58 -4.13
C VAL A 112 0.29 10.33 -5.37
N ALA A 113 1.37 9.56 -5.21
CA ALA A 113 2.20 9.06 -6.29
C ALA A 113 2.09 7.54 -6.38
N SER A 114 1.97 7.00 -7.59
CA SER A 114 1.97 5.56 -7.86
C SER A 114 3.29 5.09 -8.47
N TRP A 115 3.87 4.06 -7.88
CA TRP A 115 5.12 3.44 -8.30
C TRP A 115 4.88 1.99 -8.72
N CYS A 116 5.44 1.61 -9.86
CA CYS A 116 5.22 0.32 -10.49
C CYS A 116 6.51 -0.50 -10.47
N MET A 117 6.36 -1.80 -10.25
CA MET A 117 7.39 -2.81 -10.46
C MET A 117 6.75 -3.94 -11.29
N THR A 118 7.31 -4.20 -12.45
CA THR A 118 6.79 -5.17 -13.43
C THR A 118 7.66 -6.41 -13.45
N ARG A 119 7.03 -7.57 -13.40
CA ARG A 119 7.67 -8.85 -13.72
C ARG A 119 7.14 -9.39 -15.02
N TRP A 120 8.02 -9.87 -15.88
CA TRP A 120 7.65 -10.40 -17.19
C TRP A 120 7.98 -11.88 -17.32
N TYR A 121 6.95 -12.65 -17.66
CA TYR A 121 7.06 -14.09 -17.88
C TYR A 121 6.72 -14.40 -19.34
N PRO A 122 7.73 -14.53 -20.22
CA PRO A 122 7.50 -14.84 -21.62
C PRO A 122 6.91 -16.25 -21.76
N ASN A 123 5.88 -16.39 -22.61
CA ASN A 123 5.20 -17.67 -22.90
C ASN A 123 4.59 -18.38 -21.68
N ALA A 124 4.30 -17.65 -20.60
CA ALA A 124 3.82 -18.19 -19.34
C ALA A 124 2.37 -17.80 -18.99
N SER A 125 1.58 -17.33 -19.96
CA SER A 125 0.17 -17.04 -19.74
C SER A 125 -0.57 -18.31 -19.26
N PRO A 126 -1.36 -18.20 -18.17
CA PRO A 126 -2.22 -19.30 -17.73
C PRO A 126 -3.46 -19.47 -18.62
N SER A 127 -3.83 -18.44 -19.39
CA SER A 127 -5.04 -18.46 -20.22
C SER A 127 -4.78 -19.12 -21.57
N VAL A 128 -3.60 -18.88 -22.16
CA VAL A 128 -3.22 -19.38 -23.49
C VAL A 128 -1.74 -19.79 -23.49
N PRO A 129 -1.41 -21.08 -23.74
CA PRO A 129 -0.02 -21.53 -23.84
C PRO A 129 0.73 -20.82 -24.97
N GLY A 130 1.90 -20.25 -24.67
CA GLY A 130 2.70 -19.47 -25.63
C GLY A 130 2.46 -17.96 -25.58
N ASP A 131 1.44 -17.51 -24.84
CA ASP A 131 1.20 -16.10 -24.60
C ASP A 131 2.00 -15.64 -23.36
N SER A 132 2.28 -14.34 -23.26
CA SER A 132 3.15 -13.81 -22.22
C SER A 132 2.38 -13.10 -21.11
N LEU A 133 2.92 -13.15 -19.88
CA LEU A 133 2.26 -12.71 -18.66
C LEU A 133 3.08 -11.63 -17.95
N ARG A 134 2.48 -10.47 -17.67
CA ARG A 134 3.03 -9.48 -16.74
C ARG A 134 2.38 -9.58 -15.38
N ILE A 135 3.19 -9.47 -14.32
CA ILE A 135 2.70 -9.20 -12.97
C ILE A 135 3.22 -7.84 -12.54
N VAL A 136 2.33 -6.88 -12.34
CA VAL A 136 2.68 -5.52 -11.93
C VAL A 136 2.27 -5.30 -10.48
N THR A 137 3.24 -4.94 -9.64
CA THR A 137 3.01 -4.45 -8.28
C THR A 137 2.97 -2.93 -8.33
N ILE A 138 1.85 -2.36 -7.92
CA ILE A 138 1.60 -0.92 -7.88
C ILE A 138 1.57 -0.51 -6.41
N SER A 139 2.48 0.36 -6.02
CA SER A 139 2.58 0.93 -4.68
C SER A 139 2.24 2.40 -4.73
N THR A 140 1.16 2.80 -4.09
CA THR A 140 0.68 4.18 -4.05
C THR A 140 0.93 4.77 -2.66
N CYS A 141 1.50 5.97 -2.62
CA CYS A 141 1.90 6.67 -1.39
C CYS A 141 1.70 8.17 -1.51
N PRO A 142 1.79 8.94 -0.41
CA PRO A 142 1.94 10.39 -0.50
C PRO A 142 3.10 10.79 -1.42
N THR A 143 2.97 11.90 -2.14
CA THR A 143 3.96 12.35 -3.15
C THR A 143 5.36 12.66 -2.60
N ALA A 144 5.49 12.87 -1.28
CA ALA A 144 6.77 13.10 -0.62
C ALA A 144 7.63 11.82 -0.48
N GLU A 145 7.03 10.64 -0.66
CA GLU A 145 7.72 9.36 -0.49
C GLU A 145 8.58 9.01 -1.70
N THR A 146 9.78 8.47 -1.43
CA THR A 146 10.63 7.89 -2.48
C THR A 146 10.04 6.58 -2.99
N ALA A 147 10.39 6.17 -4.21
CA ALA A 147 9.92 4.92 -4.80
C ALA A 147 10.19 3.69 -3.92
N SER A 148 11.39 3.61 -3.33
CA SER A 148 11.78 2.51 -2.43
C SER A 148 11.05 2.56 -1.09
N ALA A 149 10.87 3.75 -0.50
CA ALA A 149 10.10 3.89 0.72
C ALA A 149 8.65 3.47 0.49
N CYS A 150 8.06 3.93 -0.62
CA CYS A 150 6.70 3.60 -0.99
C CYS A 150 6.51 2.09 -1.23
N ALA A 151 7.44 1.44 -1.92
CA ALA A 151 7.36 0.00 -2.11
C ALA A 151 7.53 -0.81 -0.82
N SER A 152 8.16 -0.24 0.22
CA SER A 152 8.32 -0.90 1.53
C SER A 152 7.16 -0.65 2.50
N GLN A 153 6.46 0.48 2.37
CA GLN A 153 5.34 0.87 3.23
C GLN A 153 4.28 1.62 2.42
N PRO A 154 3.58 0.94 1.50
CA PRO A 154 2.60 1.59 0.64
C PRO A 154 1.35 2.01 1.44
N LEU A 155 0.79 3.17 1.09
CA LEU A 155 -0.54 3.54 1.58
C LEU A 155 -1.60 2.60 1.00
N LEU A 156 -1.48 2.30 -0.30
CA LEU A 156 -2.30 1.31 -1.01
C LEU A 156 -1.40 0.52 -1.96
N GLN A 157 -1.53 -0.80 -1.95
CA GLN A 157 -0.86 -1.65 -2.93
C GLN A 157 -1.88 -2.46 -3.73
N ALA A 158 -1.65 -2.53 -5.04
CA ALA A 158 -2.34 -3.43 -5.93
C ALA A 158 -1.35 -4.35 -6.64
N ILE A 159 -1.71 -5.63 -6.76
CA ILE A 159 -0.97 -6.59 -7.58
C ILE A 159 -1.91 -7.01 -8.70
N VAL A 160 -1.51 -6.72 -9.93
CA VAL A 160 -2.29 -7.05 -11.13
C VAL A 160 -1.52 -8.02 -12.01
N SER A 161 -2.25 -8.98 -12.57
CA SER A 161 -1.78 -9.91 -13.58
C SER A 161 -2.37 -9.49 -14.91
N ILE A 162 -1.52 -9.33 -15.93
CA ILE A 162 -1.90 -8.86 -17.25
C ILE A 162 -1.45 -9.90 -18.26
N ASP A 163 -2.40 -10.41 -19.04
CA ASP A 163 -2.13 -11.31 -20.16
C ASP A 163 -1.99 -10.47 -21.42
N ASP A 164 -0.83 -10.51 -22.05
CA ASP A 164 -0.54 -9.73 -23.25
C ASP A 164 -0.79 -10.49 -24.55
N GLY A 165 -1.18 -11.76 -24.46
CA GLY A 165 -1.39 -12.59 -25.64
C GLY A 165 -0.07 -13.02 -26.31
N SER A 166 -0.18 -13.56 -27.53
CA SER A 166 0.94 -13.99 -28.38
C SER A 166 1.55 -12.84 -29.19
N GLY A 167 1.07 -11.61 -28.97
CA GLY A 167 1.52 -10.40 -29.66
C GLY A 167 2.80 -9.82 -29.05
N ALA A 168 3.50 -8.99 -29.83
CA ALA A 168 4.75 -8.32 -29.48
C ALA A 168 4.58 -7.21 -28.42
N CYS A 169 3.94 -7.50 -27.29
CA CYS A 169 4.10 -6.73 -26.05
C CYS A 169 5.44 -7.04 -25.44
N TYR A 170 6.42 -6.70 -26.25
CA TYR A 170 7.81 -6.71 -25.92
C TYR A 170 8.12 -5.36 -25.26
N PRO A 171 9.08 -5.28 -24.33
CA PRO A 171 9.43 -4.09 -23.52
C PRO A 171 9.83 -2.79 -24.25
N VAL A 172 9.39 -2.58 -25.49
CA VAL A 172 9.71 -1.38 -26.30
C VAL A 172 8.48 -0.85 -27.06
N ALA A 173 7.27 -1.40 -26.86
CA ALA A 173 6.09 -0.95 -27.60
C ALA A 173 4.88 -0.66 -26.69
N ASN A 174 4.48 0.62 -26.66
CA ASN A 174 3.14 1.01 -26.21
C ASN A 174 2.09 0.41 -27.15
N ALA A 175 0.89 0.10 -26.64
CA ALA A 175 -0.21 -0.35 -27.48
C ALA A 175 -0.45 0.67 -28.61
N SER A 176 -0.24 0.24 -29.85
CA SER A 176 -0.66 0.96 -31.05
C SER A 176 -1.86 0.22 -31.63
N SER A 177 -2.70 0.93 -32.38
CA SER A 177 -3.92 0.36 -32.97
C SER A 177 -3.68 -0.79 -33.96
N THR A 178 -2.44 -1.17 -34.27
CA THR A 178 -2.06 -2.36 -35.05
C THR A 178 -0.53 -2.46 -35.14
N PRO A 179 0.14 -3.62 -34.89
CA PRO A 179 -0.36 -4.95 -34.54
C PRO A 179 -0.15 -5.35 -33.05
N ASN A 180 0.19 -4.40 -32.17
CA ASN A 180 0.59 -4.72 -30.78
C ASN A 180 -0.61 -4.61 -29.83
N THR A 181 -1.20 -5.74 -29.46
CA THR A 181 -2.29 -5.80 -28.47
C THR A 181 -1.74 -6.12 -27.08
N CYS A 182 -1.44 -5.11 -26.26
CA CYS A 182 -1.10 -5.32 -24.85
C CYS A 182 -2.34 -5.29 -23.95
N GLY A 183 -2.30 -6.09 -22.89
CA GLY A 183 -3.36 -6.18 -21.90
C GLY A 183 -4.67 -6.76 -22.42
N GLN A 184 -4.57 -7.87 -23.18
CA GLN A 184 -5.73 -8.64 -23.65
C GLN A 184 -6.67 -8.99 -22.49
N SER A 185 -6.11 -9.42 -21.36
CA SER A 185 -6.86 -9.58 -20.12
C SER A 185 -6.11 -9.00 -18.92
N LEU A 186 -6.87 -8.62 -17.88
CA LEU A 186 -6.34 -8.09 -16.64
C LEU A 186 -7.11 -8.71 -15.47
N THR A 187 -6.35 -9.20 -14.49
CA THR A 187 -6.87 -9.69 -13.21
C THR A 187 -6.22 -8.92 -12.08
N ILE A 188 -7.04 -8.37 -11.18
CA ILE A 188 -6.55 -7.77 -9.93
C ILE A 188 -6.42 -8.92 -8.91
N ALA A 189 -5.19 -9.33 -8.61
CA ALA A 189 -4.94 -10.39 -7.65
C ALA A 189 -5.11 -9.90 -6.21
N HIS A 190 -4.59 -8.71 -5.92
CA HIS A 190 -4.65 -8.09 -4.59
C HIS A 190 -4.86 -6.59 -4.67
N TRP A 191 -5.56 -6.05 -3.66
CA TRP A 191 -5.83 -4.62 -3.47
C TRP A 191 -5.98 -4.34 -1.98
N GLN A 192 -4.97 -3.73 -1.36
CA GLN A 192 -4.90 -3.63 0.10
C GLN A 192 -4.34 -2.29 0.57
N PHE A 193 -4.96 -1.71 1.59
CA PHE A 193 -4.48 -0.51 2.27
C PHE A 193 -3.51 -0.87 3.39
N GLY A 194 -2.40 -0.11 3.47
CA GLY A 194 -1.34 -0.30 4.45
C GLY A 194 -0.78 -1.72 4.55
N PRO A 195 -0.55 -2.45 3.44
CA PRO A 195 0.07 -3.76 3.54
C PRO A 195 1.53 -3.62 3.98
N THR A 196 2.06 -4.66 4.62
CA THR A 196 3.49 -4.79 4.93
C THR A 196 4.09 -5.80 3.95
N PRO A 197 4.77 -5.34 2.89
CA PRO A 197 5.44 -6.22 1.93
C PRO A 197 6.52 -7.06 2.63
N PRO A 198 6.85 -8.25 2.09
CA PRO A 198 7.93 -9.06 2.61
C PRO A 198 9.25 -8.29 2.55
N SER A 199 10.20 -8.60 3.41
CA SER A 199 11.57 -8.07 3.31
C SER A 199 12.55 -9.22 3.13
N VAL A 200 13.10 -9.39 1.93
CA VAL A 200 14.20 -10.34 1.71
C VAL A 200 15.53 -9.71 2.11
N THR A 201 16.23 -10.33 3.07
CA THR A 201 17.46 -9.77 3.65
C THR A 201 18.68 -10.67 3.44
N SER A 202 18.48 -11.94 3.10
CA SER A 202 19.60 -12.86 2.85
C SER A 202 19.24 -13.94 1.85
N VAL A 203 20.26 -14.40 1.11
CA VAL A 203 20.19 -15.57 0.24
C VAL A 203 21.43 -16.40 0.47
N ALA A 204 21.26 -17.70 0.68
CA ALA A 204 22.36 -18.64 0.91
C ALA A 204 22.09 -19.98 0.20
N THR A 205 23.13 -20.78 0.00
CA THR A 205 22.97 -22.17 -0.44
C THR A 205 22.28 -22.99 0.65
N GLY A 206 21.26 -23.75 0.29
CA GLY A 206 20.53 -24.61 1.21
C GLY A 206 21.15 -26.01 1.35
N ALA A 207 20.98 -26.63 2.52
CA ALA A 207 21.40 -28.01 2.79
C ALA A 207 20.28 -29.04 2.50
N PHE A 208 19.39 -28.76 1.55
CA PHE A 208 18.27 -29.61 1.15
C PHE A 208 18.41 -30.05 -0.30
N THR A 209 17.60 -31.02 -0.73
CA THR A 209 17.66 -31.56 -2.09
C THR A 209 16.60 -30.95 -2.99
N CYS A 210 17.00 -30.57 -4.19
CA CYS A 210 16.11 -30.16 -5.26
C CYS A 210 15.93 -31.30 -6.26
N ALA A 211 14.70 -31.49 -6.76
CA ALA A 211 14.45 -32.42 -7.88
C ALA A 211 15.16 -31.95 -9.16
N SER A 212 15.25 -30.62 -9.34
CA SER A 212 16.08 -29.97 -10.35
C SER A 212 16.56 -28.61 -9.83
N GLY A 213 17.73 -28.17 -10.27
CA GLY A 213 18.30 -26.88 -9.83
C GLY A 213 19.18 -26.96 -8.58
N THR A 214 19.49 -25.79 -8.03
CA THR A 214 20.38 -25.62 -6.86
C THR A 214 19.56 -25.23 -5.64
N PRO A 215 19.76 -25.86 -4.46
CA PRO A 215 19.04 -25.51 -3.25
C PRO A 215 19.44 -24.13 -2.74
N VAL A 216 18.45 -23.28 -2.50
CA VAL A 216 18.59 -21.91 -2.00
C VAL A 216 17.73 -21.71 -0.77
N LEU A 217 18.31 -21.12 0.27
CA LEU A 217 17.61 -20.58 1.43
C LEU A 217 17.46 -19.07 1.24
N VAL A 218 16.23 -18.60 1.26
CA VAL A 218 15.88 -17.17 1.21
C VAL A 218 15.41 -16.76 2.59
N GLY A 219 16.13 -15.83 3.23
CA GLY A 219 15.85 -15.33 4.57
C GLY A 219 15.29 -13.91 4.55
N GLY A 220 14.37 -13.61 5.47
CA GLY A 220 13.65 -12.34 5.47
C GLY A 220 12.62 -12.17 6.59
N THR A 221 11.68 -11.26 6.40
CA THR A 221 10.46 -11.09 7.21
C THR A 221 9.21 -11.18 6.34
N ASP A 222 8.08 -11.53 6.97
CA ASP A 222 6.75 -11.61 6.35
C ASP A 222 6.69 -12.53 5.13
N LEU A 223 7.44 -13.64 5.17
CA LEU A 223 7.55 -14.61 4.08
C LEU A 223 6.49 -15.74 4.13
N SER A 224 5.61 -15.75 5.14
CA SER A 224 4.66 -16.85 5.39
C SER A 224 3.67 -17.09 4.25
N LEU A 225 3.35 -16.03 3.49
CA LEU A 225 2.40 -16.06 2.39
C LEU A 225 3.08 -15.96 1.02
N ALA A 226 4.36 -16.37 0.92
CA ALA A 226 5.06 -16.29 -0.35
C ALA A 226 4.39 -17.17 -1.42
N THR A 227 3.97 -16.55 -2.51
CA THR A 227 3.34 -17.20 -3.66
C THR A 227 4.33 -17.44 -4.79
N HIS A 228 5.38 -16.62 -4.90
CA HIS A 228 6.42 -16.76 -5.91
C HIS A 228 7.81 -16.41 -5.36
N VAL A 229 8.80 -17.20 -5.76
CA VAL A 229 10.23 -16.90 -5.68
C VAL A 229 10.76 -16.95 -7.10
N ASP A 230 11.27 -15.82 -7.58
CA ASP A 230 11.81 -15.68 -8.92
C ASP A 230 13.30 -15.35 -8.88
N PHE A 231 14.02 -15.81 -9.89
CA PHE A 231 15.43 -15.55 -10.08
C PHE A 231 15.63 -14.75 -11.36
N VAL A 232 16.26 -13.59 -11.26
CA VAL A 232 16.55 -12.71 -12.40
C VAL A 232 18.05 -12.54 -12.56
N VAL A 233 18.58 -12.78 -13.77
CA VAL A 233 19.99 -12.55 -14.06
C VAL A 233 20.31 -11.05 -13.99
N SER A 234 21.22 -10.69 -13.09
CA SER A 234 21.57 -9.31 -12.79
C SER A 234 22.12 -8.50 -13.96
N SER A 235 22.84 -9.14 -14.90
CA SER A 235 23.35 -8.47 -16.11
C SER A 235 22.27 -8.12 -17.12
N THR A 236 21.09 -8.74 -16.99
CA THR A 236 19.92 -8.49 -17.85
C THR A 236 18.77 -7.86 -17.06
N ALA A 237 18.95 -7.62 -15.76
CA ALA A 237 17.97 -6.88 -14.98
C ALA A 237 17.77 -5.49 -15.61
N ASN A 238 16.53 -5.03 -15.71
CA ASN A 238 16.17 -3.74 -16.30
C ASN A 238 16.48 -3.63 -17.81
N THR A 239 16.64 -4.75 -18.52
CA THR A 239 16.80 -4.78 -19.97
C THR A 239 15.52 -5.25 -20.66
N ALA A 240 15.41 -5.06 -21.97
CA ALA A 240 14.29 -5.56 -22.77
C ALA A 240 14.20 -7.10 -22.84
N ASP A 241 15.26 -7.82 -22.47
CA ASP A 241 15.26 -9.29 -22.40
C ASP A 241 15.82 -9.76 -21.05
N PRO A 242 15.10 -9.52 -19.95
CA PRO A 242 15.55 -10.02 -18.66
C PRO A 242 15.48 -11.54 -18.66
N VAL A 243 16.61 -12.18 -18.39
CA VAL A 243 16.66 -13.62 -18.19
C VAL A 243 16.14 -13.91 -16.80
N MET A 244 14.84 -14.18 -16.71
CA MET A 244 14.12 -14.53 -15.49
C MET A 244 13.66 -15.99 -15.54
N ALA A 245 13.65 -16.65 -14.39
CA ALA A 245 12.95 -17.91 -14.25
C ALA A 245 12.36 -18.05 -12.83
N PRO A 246 11.13 -18.56 -12.71
CA PRO A 246 10.58 -18.93 -11.41
C PRO A 246 11.41 -20.06 -10.78
N ALA A 247 11.37 -20.16 -9.45
CA ALA A 247 11.94 -21.30 -8.76
C ALA A 247 11.32 -22.61 -9.29
N ALA A 248 12.17 -23.63 -9.52
CA ALA A 248 11.70 -24.95 -9.97
C ALA A 248 10.76 -25.60 -8.94
N SER A 249 10.99 -25.28 -7.66
CA SER A 249 10.07 -25.51 -6.56
C SER A 249 10.36 -24.52 -5.44
N GLN A 250 9.37 -24.26 -4.59
CA GLN A 250 9.54 -23.47 -3.38
C GLN A 250 8.71 -24.04 -2.25
N THR A 251 9.14 -23.82 -1.01
CA THR A 251 8.43 -24.23 0.20
C THR A 251 8.71 -23.20 1.28
N VAL A 252 7.64 -22.59 1.79
CA VAL A 252 7.71 -21.70 2.96
C VAL A 252 7.96 -22.57 4.19
N VAL A 253 9.09 -22.35 4.85
CA VAL A 253 9.46 -23.09 6.07
C VAL A 253 8.98 -22.35 7.31
N SER A 254 9.05 -21.03 7.29
CA SER A 254 8.60 -20.14 8.37
C SER A 254 8.27 -18.74 7.82
N GLU A 255 7.79 -17.85 8.67
CA GLU A 255 7.62 -16.41 8.37
C GLU A 255 8.93 -15.71 7.95
N THR A 256 10.09 -16.32 8.19
CA THR A 256 11.40 -15.72 7.92
C THR A 256 12.24 -16.51 6.94
N THR A 257 11.78 -17.67 6.47
CA THR A 257 12.60 -18.58 5.65
C THR A 257 11.79 -19.29 4.58
N ILE A 258 12.28 -19.23 3.34
CA ILE A 258 11.80 -20.00 2.20
C ILE A 258 12.93 -20.90 1.70
N GLN A 259 12.61 -22.17 1.42
CA GLN A 259 13.46 -23.05 0.63
C GLN A 259 13.01 -22.98 -0.82
N ALA A 260 13.92 -22.65 -1.73
CA ALA A 260 13.64 -22.57 -3.15
C ALA A 260 14.71 -23.30 -3.97
N CYS A 261 14.31 -23.86 -5.11
CA CYS A 261 15.22 -24.51 -6.05
C CYS A 261 15.49 -23.56 -7.22
N ALA A 262 16.69 -22.96 -7.23
CA ALA A 262 17.13 -22.08 -8.30
C ALA A 262 17.33 -22.90 -9.59
N PRO A 263 16.75 -22.50 -10.74
CA PRO A 263 16.87 -23.24 -11.99
C PRO A 263 18.33 -23.46 -12.40
N SER A 264 18.67 -24.67 -12.87
CA SER A 264 20.04 -25.02 -13.28
C SER A 264 20.53 -24.23 -14.49
N SER A 265 19.62 -23.76 -15.35
CA SER A 265 19.92 -22.87 -16.48
C SER A 265 20.54 -21.54 -16.04
N LEU A 266 20.31 -21.13 -14.79
CA LEU A 266 20.80 -19.87 -14.23
C LEU A 266 22.08 -20.02 -13.39
N ALA A 267 22.67 -21.21 -13.35
CA ALA A 267 23.81 -21.49 -12.48
C ALA A 267 24.97 -20.49 -12.71
N SER A 268 25.38 -20.22 -13.95
CA SER A 268 26.58 -19.40 -14.18
C SER A 268 26.43 -17.89 -13.98
N TYR A 269 25.29 -17.41 -13.48
CA TYR A 269 24.98 -15.98 -13.40
C TYR A 269 24.90 -15.46 -11.96
N SER A 270 25.16 -14.16 -11.80
CA SER A 270 24.75 -13.41 -10.60
C SER A 270 23.27 -13.06 -10.71
N LEU A 271 22.49 -13.32 -9.66
CA LEU A 271 21.03 -13.28 -9.68
C LEU A 271 20.48 -12.27 -8.66
N TYR A 272 19.38 -11.60 -9.00
CA TYR A 272 18.45 -11.07 -8.02
C TYR A 272 17.44 -12.16 -7.66
N VAL A 273 17.13 -12.28 -6.38
CA VAL A 273 16.03 -13.11 -5.88
C VAL A 273 14.88 -12.19 -5.54
N ILE A 274 13.72 -12.47 -6.11
CA ILE A 274 12.49 -11.70 -5.90
C ILE A 274 11.49 -12.62 -5.20
N VAL A 275 10.92 -12.15 -4.09
CA VAL A 275 9.86 -12.87 -3.37
C VAL A 275 8.59 -12.05 -3.40
N SER A 276 7.49 -12.69 -3.78
CA SER A 276 6.16 -12.08 -3.75
C SER A 276 5.21 -12.80 -2.82
N THR A 277 4.40 -11.99 -2.16
CA THR A 277 3.29 -12.38 -1.30
C THR A 277 2.05 -11.59 -1.73
N PRO A 278 0.85 -11.93 -1.23
CA PRO A 278 -0.33 -11.08 -1.32
C PRO A 278 -0.15 -9.65 -0.80
N MET A 279 0.81 -9.44 0.12
CA MET A 279 1.10 -8.15 0.76
C MET A 279 2.14 -7.33 0.01
N GLY A 280 2.73 -7.87 -1.07
CA GLY A 280 3.71 -7.19 -1.90
C GLY A 280 4.90 -8.02 -2.30
N THR A 281 5.90 -7.34 -2.86
CA THR A 281 7.10 -7.95 -3.41
C THR A 281 8.35 -7.27 -2.88
N SER A 282 9.40 -8.04 -2.62
CA SER A 282 10.74 -7.50 -2.37
C SER A 282 11.80 -8.32 -3.08
N SER A 283 12.98 -7.72 -3.25
CA SER A 283 14.09 -8.33 -3.94
C SER A 283 15.39 -8.12 -3.19
N ILE A 284 16.35 -9.00 -3.44
CA ILE A 284 17.73 -8.89 -2.96
C ILE A 284 18.69 -9.36 -4.05
N GLY A 285 19.84 -8.71 -4.15
CA GLY A 285 20.91 -9.09 -5.06
C GLY A 285 21.82 -7.91 -5.42
N PRO A 286 22.77 -8.11 -6.34
CA PRO A 286 23.06 -9.39 -7.00
C PRO A 286 23.71 -10.39 -6.03
N TRP A 287 23.35 -11.66 -6.15
CA TRP A 287 23.91 -12.79 -5.41
C TRP A 287 24.47 -13.84 -6.38
N SER A 288 25.66 -14.37 -6.09
CA SER A 288 26.26 -15.45 -6.88
C SER A 288 26.17 -16.78 -6.13
N LEU A 289 25.45 -17.73 -6.73
CA LEU A 289 25.29 -19.11 -6.23
C LEU A 289 26.62 -19.86 -6.03
N TRP A 290 27.69 -19.44 -6.71
CA TRP A 290 28.92 -20.24 -6.89
C TRP A 290 30.22 -19.55 -6.51
N SER A 291 30.18 -18.38 -5.88
CA SER A 291 31.40 -17.64 -5.51
C SER A 291 32.05 -18.13 -4.20
N GLY A 292 31.84 -19.40 -3.83
CA GLY A 292 32.19 -19.94 -2.51
C GLY A 292 32.84 -21.33 -2.53
N GLY A 293 33.66 -21.62 -3.54
CA GLY A 293 34.56 -22.79 -3.59
C GLY A 293 35.98 -22.36 -3.93
#